data_AF-A0A4P7L1W8-F1
#
_entry.id   AF-A0A4P7L1W8-F1
#
_cell.length_a   1.000
_cell.length_b   1.000
_cell.length_c   1.000
_cell.angle_alpha   90.00
_cell.angle_beta   90.00
_cell.angle_gamma   90.00
#
_symmetry.space_group_name_H-M   'P 1'
#
loop_
_entity.id
_entity.type
_entity.pdbx_description
1 polymer ?
#
loop_
_entity_poly.entity_id
_entity_poly.type
_entity_poly.pdbx_seq_one_letter_code
_entity_poly.pdbx_strand_id
1 'polypeptide(L)' 'MSTLRNWITRYFPSDHQKTSKRQNDKISAFVRVDKSGAAYIPSNEIAALPEVKEMQKMANLIVKQKKTSTRK' A
#
# COMPACT_ATOMS: atom_id res chain seq x y z
N MET A 1 40.33 -27.87 22.95
CA MET A 1 39.08 -28.58 22.61
C MET A 1 38.00 -27.55 22.37
N SER A 2 37.30 -27.72 21.26
CA SER A 2 36.34 -26.81 20.63
C SER A 2 34.94 -26.97 21.24
N THR A 3 34.20 -25.87 21.41
CA THR A 3 32.75 -25.89 21.15
C THR A 3 32.30 -24.56 20.55
N LEU A 4 32.09 -24.66 19.24
CA LEU A 4 31.62 -23.69 18.25
C LEU A 4 30.32 -22.98 18.70
N ARG A 5 30.35 -21.65 18.76
CA ARG A 5 29.86 -20.68 17.75
C ARG A 5 28.34 -20.66 17.56
N ASN A 6 27.78 -19.54 18.01
CA ASN A 6 26.43 -19.01 17.77
C ASN A 6 25.94 -19.27 16.33
N TRP A 7 24.82 -19.98 16.23
CA TRP A 7 24.10 -20.30 14.99
C TRP A 7 23.05 -19.24 14.60
N ILE A 8 22.92 -18.17 15.39
CA ILE A 8 21.94 -17.11 15.18
C ILE A 8 22.53 -16.10 14.21
N THR A 9 22.31 -16.28 12.91
CA THR A 9 21.95 -15.23 11.94
C THR A 9 21.56 -15.94 10.64
N ARG A 10 20.39 -16.60 10.63
CA ARG A 10 19.78 -17.02 9.37
C ARG A 10 19.25 -15.76 8.69
N TYR A 11 20.00 -15.29 7.69
CA TYR A 11 19.57 -14.49 6.54
C TYR A 11 18.18 -13.86 6.68
N PHE A 12 18.10 -12.67 7.27
CA PHE A 12 17.06 -11.73 6.89
C PHE A 12 17.60 -11.00 5.65
N PRO A 13 17.09 -11.26 4.44
CA PRO A 13 17.36 -10.33 3.35
C PRO A 13 16.75 -9.00 3.79
N SER A 14 17.61 -8.02 4.04
CA SER A 14 17.18 -6.63 4.05
C SER A 14 16.77 -6.33 2.61
N ASP A 15 15.50 -6.56 2.29
CA ASP A 15 14.88 -6.08 1.07
C ASP A 15 14.86 -4.55 1.15
N HIS A 16 15.99 -3.98 0.74
CA HIS A 16 16.08 -2.60 0.31
C HIS A 16 14.99 -2.41 -0.73
N GLN A 17 14.01 -1.58 -0.37
CA GLN A 17 12.92 -1.10 -1.20
C GLN A 17 13.45 -0.65 -2.56
N LYS A 18 13.46 -1.56 -3.54
CA LYS A 18 13.52 -1.18 -4.94
C LYS A 18 12.11 -0.82 -5.32
N THR A 19 11.78 0.47 -5.22
CA THR A 19 10.68 1.05 -5.99
C THR A 19 11.01 0.83 -7.46
N SER A 20 10.60 -0.31 -8.01
CA SER A 20 10.82 -0.66 -9.42
C SER A 20 10.14 0.40 -10.26
N LYS A 21 10.93 1.27 -10.87
CA LYS A 21 10.45 2.32 -11.76
C LYS A 21 9.96 1.67 -13.05
N ARG A 22 8.66 1.88 -13.30
CA ARG A 22 7.99 2.03 -14.60
C ARG A 22 8.41 1.07 -15.72
N GLN A 23 7.55 0.09 -15.98
CA GLN A 23 7.26 -0.35 -17.34
C GLN A 23 5.74 -0.47 -17.52
N ASN A 24 5.18 0.42 -18.35
CA ASN A 24 3.89 0.31 -19.05
C ASN A 24 2.60 0.06 -18.23
N ASP A 25 2.12 1.14 -17.60
CA ASP A 25 0.75 1.68 -17.49
C ASP A 25 -0.47 0.82 -17.10
N LYS A 26 -0.29 -0.36 -16.51
CA LYS A 26 -1.31 -0.89 -15.59
C LYS A 26 -0.94 -0.48 -14.17
N ILE A 27 -1.63 0.53 -13.65
CA ILE A 27 -1.54 0.90 -12.23
C ILE A 27 -2.05 -0.30 -11.43
N SER A 28 -1.14 -0.98 -10.75
CA SER A 28 -1.42 -2.12 -9.87
C SER A 28 -1.02 -1.78 -8.44
N ALA A 29 -1.75 -2.35 -7.50
CA ALA A 29 -1.46 -2.25 -6.08
C ALA A 29 -1.01 -3.63 -5.57
N PHE A 30 0.02 -3.64 -4.72
CA PHE A 30 0.62 -4.89 -4.25
C PHE A 30 0.37 -5.09 -2.76
N VAL A 31 0.00 -6.32 -2.40
CA VAL A 31 -0.08 -6.74 -1.00
C VAL A 31 1.34 -6.88 -0.44
N ARG A 32 1.56 -6.28 0.72
CA ARG A 32 2.79 -6.37 1.51
C ARG A 32 2.50 -7.07 2.83
N VAL A 33 3.49 -7.76 3.36
CA VAL A 33 3.41 -8.40 4.67
C VAL A 33 4.41 -7.73 5.59
N ASP A 34 3.96 -7.30 6.77
CA ASP A 34 4.84 -6.72 7.78
C ASP A 34 5.64 -7.79 8.55
N LYS A 35 6.55 -7.35 9.42
CA LYS A 35 7.38 -8.27 10.23
C LYS A 35 6.57 -9.09 11.24
N SER A 36 5.36 -8.64 11.55
CA SER A 36 4.42 -9.28 12.48
C SER A 36 3.45 -10.23 11.76
N GLY A 37 3.53 -10.33 10.42
CA GLY A 37 2.66 -11.16 9.59
C GLY A 37 1.38 -10.50 9.10
N ALA A 38 1.16 -9.20 9.36
CA ALA A 38 -0.02 -8.48 8.88
C ALA A 38 0.11 -8.15 7.38
N ALA A 39 -0.92 -8.52 6.61
CA ALA A 39 -1.01 -8.19 5.20
C ALA A 39 -1.71 -6.84 5.00
N TYR A 40 -1.10 -5.94 4.21
CA TYR A 40 -1.67 -4.63 3.91
C TYR A 40 -1.31 -4.18 2.49
N ILE A 41 -2.12 -3.29 1.92
CA ILE A 41 -1.80 -2.59 0.68
C ILE A 41 -1.55 -1.12 1.06
N PRO A 42 -0.43 -0.50 0.63
CA PRO A 42 -0.17 0.91 0.90
C PRO A 42 -1.28 1.82 0.37
N SER A 43 -1.73 2.78 1.17
CA SER A 43 -2.85 3.66 0.81
C SER A 43 -2.60 4.49 -0.46
N ASN A 44 -1.34 4.86 -0.71
CA ASN A 44 -0.94 5.56 -1.94
C ASN A 44 -1.09 4.69 -3.19
N GLU A 45 -0.86 3.37 -3.08
CA GLU A 45 -1.07 2.43 -4.17
C GLU A 45 -2.56 2.20 -4.42
N ILE A 46 -3.36 2.04 -3.36
CA ILE A 46 -4.83 1.93 -3.46
C ILE A 46 -5.41 3.19 -4.11
N ALA A 47 -5.01 4.38 -3.67
CA ALA A 47 -5.52 5.65 -4.18
C ALA A 47 -5.09 5.93 -5.63
N ALA A 48 -4.04 5.26 -6.13
CA ALA A 48 -3.61 5.39 -7.51
C ALA A 48 -4.53 4.65 -8.49
N LEU A 49 -5.23 3.60 -8.02
CA LEU A 49 -6.11 2.75 -8.82
C LEU A 49 -7.24 3.58 -9.48
N PRO A 50 -7.54 3.32 -10.76
CA PRO A 50 -8.55 4.10 -11.50
C PRO A 50 -9.95 3.99 -10.88
N GLU A 51 -10.34 2.80 -10.41
CA GLU A 51 -11.65 2.56 -9.80
C GLU A 51 -11.83 3.37 -8.51
N VAL A 52 -10.76 3.43 -7.69
CA VAL A 52 -10.77 4.17 -6.42
C VAL A 52 -10.87 5.67 -6.68
N LYS A 53 -10.22 6.19 -7.73
CA LYS A 53 -10.33 7.61 -8.11
C LYS A 53 -11.74 7.98 -8.56
N GLU A 54 -12.38 7.13 -9.36
CA GLU A 54 -13.77 7.35 -9.79
C GLU A 54 -14.72 7.35 -8.59
N MET A 55 -14.56 6.38 -7.68
CA MET A 55 -15.32 6.31 -6.44
C MET A 55 -15.13 7.57 -5.58
N GLN A 56 -13.89 8.04 -5.40
CA GLN A 56 -13.61 9.27 -4.66
C GLN A 56 -14.25 10.50 -5.33
N LYS A 57 -14.24 10.58 -6.66
CA LYS A 57 -14.93 11.63 -7.41
C LYS A 57 -16.44 11.62 -7.15
N MET A 58 -17.06 10.45 -7.19
CA MET A 58 -18.50 10.29 -6.89
C MET A 58 -18.83 10.66 -5.45
N ALA A 59 -18.05 10.18 -4.48
CA ALA A 59 -18.23 10.52 -3.07
C ALA A 59 -18.16 12.04 -2.82
N ASN A 60 -17.21 12.72 -3.48
CA ASN A 60 -17.09 14.17 -3.40
C ASN A 60 -18.32 14.91 -3.94
N LEU A 61 -18.95 14.40 -5.01
CA LEU A 61 -20.19 14.99 -5.56
C LEU A 61 -21.34 14.88 -4.56
N ILE A 62 -21.55 13.71 -3.96
CA ILE A 62 -22.59 13.47 -2.95
C ILE A 62 -22.40 14.39 -1.74
N VAL A 63 -21.17 14.48 -1.23
CA VAL A 63 -20.86 15.35 -0.08
C VAL A 63 -21.13 16.82 -0.39
N LYS A 64 -20.79 17.29 -1.60
CA LYS A 64 -21.08 18.67 -2.03
C LYS A 64 -22.58 18.93 -2.15
N GLN A 65 -23.34 18.01 -2.77
CA GLN A 65 -24.80 18.12 -2.90
C GLN A 65 -25.50 18.15 -1.53
N LYS A 66 -25.07 17.32 -0.58
CA LYS A 66 -25.60 17.33 0.79
C LYS A 66 -25.40 18.70 1.45
N LYS A 67 -24.17 19.25 1.35
CA LYS A 67 -23.83 20.56 1.95
C LYS A 67 -24.67 21.71 1.39
N THR A 68 -24.95 21.73 0.09
CA THR A 68 -25.80 22.76 -0.52
C THR A 68 -27.27 22.59 -0.15
N SER A 69 -27.74 21.35 0.03
CA SER A 69 -29.12 21.07 0.45
C SER A 69 -29.41 21.47 1.90
N THR A 70 -28.45 21.32 2.82
CA THR A 70 -28.61 21.73 4.23
C THR A 70 -28.47 23.24 4.48
N ARG A 71 -28.18 24.05 3.46
CA ARG A 71 -28.01 25.50 3.58
C ARG A 71 -29.23 26.29 3.10
N LYS A 72 -30.43 25.71 3.22
CA LYS A 72 -31.71 26.36 2.93
C LYS A 72 -32.47 26.63 4.23
#